data_AF-A0A8J6UBX0-F1
#
_entry.id   AF-A0A8J6UBX0-F1
#
_cell.length_a   1.000
_cell.length_b   1.000
_cell.length_c   1.000
_cell.angle_alpha   90.00
_cell.angle_beta   90.00
_cell.angle_gamma   90.00
#
_symmetry.space_group_name_H-M   'P 1'
#
loop_
_entity.id
_entity.type
_entity.pdbx_description
1 polymer ?
#
loop_
_entity_poly.entity_id
_entity_poly.type
_entity_poly.pdbx_seq_one_letter_code
_entity_poly.pdbx_strand_id
1 'polypeptide(L)'
;MSACVSQKTKSNQTEVADKPLFRDPVFDGAADPSILYNDKEKLWYMFYTNRRAKDTTLGGVAWVHGTKIGVATSKNGAHWSYKGTCNIDYNIENVTHWAPDVLEFNGLYHMYLTIVPGIFEGWYHPRYIVHLTSKNMIDWEFQSELKLASERCIDADVFRLPNGTWRMYYNNENDGKSIYYADSKDLYHWEDSGKKVIKDRGEGPNVFQWKGKNWMVNDAWRGLGVYWSDDFEVWHRQEKNILQIPGTGKDDQVIGGHPDVVVRGEKAYVFYFTHPGRTPENKGKDTYDTRRTSIQVAELKYVDGNIICDRNASVYINLNKN
;
A
#
# COMPACT_ATOMS: atom_id res chain seq x y z
N MET A 1 48.67 3.96 31.61
CA MET A 1 48.18 3.04 30.56
C MET A 1 46.72 3.37 30.31
N SER A 2 46.44 4.11 29.24
CA SER A 2 45.07 4.54 28.90
C SER A 2 44.50 3.54 27.90
N ALA A 3 43.48 2.79 28.30
CA ALA A 3 42.77 1.88 27.39
C ALA A 3 41.65 2.67 26.72
N CYS A 4 41.86 3.08 25.47
CA CYS A 4 40.79 3.53 24.59
C CYS A 4 39.88 2.34 24.28
N VAL A 5 38.68 2.33 24.83
CA VAL A 5 37.60 1.45 24.40
C VAL A 5 37.05 2.01 23.10
N SER A 6 37.41 1.40 21.96
CA SER A 6 36.77 1.71 20.70
C SER A 6 35.29 1.30 20.79
N GLN A 7 34.38 2.27 20.80
CA GLN A 7 32.98 2.02 20.51
C GLN A 7 32.90 1.50 19.07
N LYS A 8 32.71 0.20 18.89
CA LYS A 8 32.28 -0.37 17.62
C LYS A 8 30.91 0.22 17.30
N THR A 9 30.87 1.12 16.33
CA THR A 9 29.65 1.51 15.65
C THR A 9 28.95 0.22 15.19
N LYS A 10 27.72 -0.03 15.67
CA LYS A 10 26.86 -1.07 15.09
C LYS A 10 26.68 -0.69 13.63
N SER A 11 27.31 -1.41 12.72
CA SER A 11 27.10 -1.21 11.29
C SER A 11 25.63 -1.40 10.97
N ASN A 12 24.99 -0.40 10.35
CA ASN A 12 23.68 -0.51 9.73
C ASN A 12 23.77 -1.45 8.52
N GLN A 13 23.91 -2.75 8.78
CA GLN A 13 23.98 -3.78 7.75
C GLN A 13 22.62 -3.94 7.09
N THR A 14 22.61 -3.78 5.77
CA THR A 14 21.49 -4.17 4.92
C THR A 14 21.42 -5.69 4.84
N GLU A 15 20.22 -6.25 4.97
CA GLU A 15 19.95 -7.68 4.80
C GLU A 15 19.25 -7.92 3.46
N VAL A 16 19.40 -9.14 2.92
CA VAL A 16 18.67 -9.54 1.71
C VAL A 16 17.22 -9.82 2.10
N ALA A 17 16.28 -9.11 1.48
CA ALA A 17 14.86 -9.30 1.71
C ALA A 17 14.38 -10.69 1.23
N ASP A 18 13.42 -11.27 1.94
CA ASP A 18 12.79 -12.53 1.54
C ASP A 18 12.08 -12.40 0.18
N LYS A 19 11.99 -13.52 -0.55
CA LYS A 19 11.26 -13.61 -1.82
C LYS A 19 10.42 -14.90 -1.92
N PRO A 20 9.08 -14.85 -1.84
CA PRO A 20 8.25 -13.65 -1.59
C PRO A 20 8.56 -13.01 -0.24
N LEU A 21 8.29 -11.72 -0.11
CA LEU A 21 8.56 -10.96 1.11
C LEU A 21 7.65 -11.39 2.26
N PHE A 22 6.37 -11.57 1.96
CA PHE A 22 5.39 -11.96 2.96
C PHE A 22 4.19 -12.68 2.32
N ARG A 23 3.66 -13.67 3.05
CA ARG A 23 2.38 -14.33 2.76
C ARG A 23 1.60 -14.44 4.06
N ASP A 24 0.31 -14.12 3.98
CA ASP A 24 -0.58 -14.24 5.13
C ASP A 24 -0.77 -15.73 5.51
N PRO A 25 -0.50 -16.14 6.75
CA PRO A 25 -0.58 -17.55 7.13
C PRO A 25 -2.03 -18.04 7.28
N VAL A 26 -2.99 -17.13 7.48
CA VAL A 26 -4.38 -17.47 7.82
C VAL A 26 -5.18 -17.75 6.56
N PHE A 27 -5.40 -16.73 5.74
CA PHE A 27 -6.20 -16.74 4.52
C PHE A 27 -5.38 -16.73 3.23
N ASP A 28 -4.09 -16.40 3.31
CA ASP A 28 -3.14 -16.40 2.17
C ASP A 28 -3.51 -15.41 1.05
N GLY A 29 -4.09 -14.28 1.46
CA GLY A 29 -4.55 -13.21 0.59
C GLY A 29 -4.02 -11.83 0.98
N ALA A 30 -2.75 -11.72 1.38
CA ALA A 30 -2.12 -10.42 1.69
C ALA A 30 -1.96 -9.55 0.43
N ALA A 31 -2.62 -8.40 0.40
CA ALA A 31 -2.62 -7.45 -0.72
C ALA A 31 -2.60 -6.01 -0.20
N ASP A 32 -2.36 -5.06 -1.10
CA ASP A 32 -2.48 -3.61 -0.84
C ASP A 32 -1.72 -3.17 0.44
N PRO A 33 -0.38 -3.37 0.48
CA PRO A 33 0.41 -3.13 1.68
C PRO A 33 0.52 -1.63 2.00
N SER A 34 0.62 -1.27 3.29
CA SER A 34 1.02 0.06 3.77
C SER A 34 2.04 -0.09 4.91
N ILE A 35 3.19 0.55 4.77
CA ILE A 35 4.38 0.34 5.60
C ILE A 35 4.66 1.55 6.48
N LEU A 36 4.53 1.39 7.79
CA LEU A 36 4.81 2.45 8.77
C LEU A 36 5.73 1.97 9.90
N TYR A 37 6.60 2.86 10.38
CA TYR A 37 7.42 2.57 11.55
C TYR A 37 6.64 2.81 12.84
N ASN A 38 6.65 1.83 13.74
CA ASN A 38 6.15 1.98 15.09
C ASN A 38 7.29 2.43 16.01
N ASP A 39 7.31 3.71 16.35
CA ASP A 39 8.36 4.29 17.20
C ASP A 39 8.36 3.73 18.64
N LYS A 40 7.24 3.16 19.12
CA LYS A 40 7.14 2.58 20.47
C LYS A 40 7.69 1.15 20.51
N GLU A 41 7.31 0.31 19.55
CA GLU A 41 7.78 -1.08 19.46
C GLU A 41 9.14 -1.21 18.78
N LYS A 42 9.63 -0.16 18.12
CA LYS A 42 10.85 -0.18 17.31
C LYS A 42 10.83 -1.24 16.21
N LEU A 43 9.65 -1.41 15.60
CA LEU A 43 9.39 -2.34 14.51
C LEU A 43 8.72 -1.61 13.35
N TRP A 44 9.00 -2.08 12.15
CA TRP A 44 8.22 -1.78 10.96
C TRP A 44 6.94 -2.60 11.00
N TYR A 45 5.84 -1.97 10.63
CA TYR A 45 4.53 -2.57 10.47
C TYR A 45 4.17 -2.55 9.00
N MET A 46 3.59 -3.65 8.53
CA MET A 46 2.92 -3.77 7.24
C MET A 46 1.46 -4.05 7.55
N PHE A 47 0.62 -3.06 7.27
CA PHE A 47 -0.82 -3.24 7.17
C PHE A 47 -1.11 -3.78 5.78
N TYR A 48 -2.07 -4.69 5.65
CA TYR A 48 -2.45 -5.22 4.35
C TYR A 48 -3.93 -5.58 4.32
N THR A 49 -4.56 -5.38 3.17
CA THR A 49 -5.82 -6.04 2.84
C THR A 49 -5.62 -7.54 2.93
N ASN A 50 -6.43 -8.24 3.73
CA ASN A 50 -6.46 -9.69 3.71
C ASN A 50 -7.62 -10.19 2.84
N ARG A 51 -7.49 -11.35 2.20
CA ARG A 51 -8.51 -11.92 1.32
C ARG A 51 -8.61 -13.42 1.60
N ARG A 52 -9.81 -13.99 1.61
CA ARG A 52 -10.13 -15.39 1.93
C ARG A 52 -9.73 -16.35 0.80
N ALA A 53 -8.49 -16.30 0.32
CA ALA A 53 -8.05 -17.04 -0.86
C ALA A 53 -8.17 -18.57 -0.68
N LYS A 54 -7.96 -19.08 0.54
CA LYS A 54 -8.13 -20.52 0.87
C LYS A 54 -9.58 -21.00 0.83
N ASP A 55 -10.56 -20.12 0.91
CA ASP A 55 -11.96 -20.50 0.85
C ASP A 55 -12.38 -20.69 -0.61
N THR A 56 -12.36 -21.95 -1.07
CA THR A 56 -12.71 -22.35 -2.43
C THR A 56 -14.22 -22.56 -2.62
N THR A 57 -15.02 -22.39 -1.56
CA THR A 57 -16.48 -22.56 -1.62
C THR A 57 -17.21 -21.27 -2.02
N LEU A 58 -16.52 -20.12 -1.93
CA LEU A 58 -17.08 -18.80 -2.26
C LEU A 58 -17.19 -18.58 -3.77
N GLY A 59 -18.34 -18.07 -4.21
CA GLY A 59 -18.60 -17.68 -5.59
C GLY A 59 -18.08 -16.28 -5.95
N GLY A 60 -17.76 -16.10 -7.23
CA GLY A 60 -17.37 -14.82 -7.80
C GLY A 60 -16.21 -14.17 -7.02
N VAL A 61 -16.41 -12.93 -6.59
CA VAL A 61 -15.38 -12.17 -5.84
C VAL A 61 -15.63 -12.12 -4.34
N ALA A 62 -16.51 -12.95 -3.79
CA ALA A 62 -16.79 -12.96 -2.35
C ALA A 62 -15.53 -13.24 -1.50
N TRP A 63 -14.53 -13.93 -2.05
CA TRP A 63 -13.26 -14.19 -1.38
C TRP A 63 -12.43 -12.92 -1.12
N VAL A 64 -12.67 -11.80 -1.81
CA VAL A 64 -11.99 -10.52 -1.52
C VAL A 64 -12.65 -9.73 -0.39
N HIS A 65 -13.80 -10.19 0.12
CA HIS A 65 -14.60 -9.52 1.14
C HIS A 65 -14.53 -10.23 2.51
N GLY A 66 -15.04 -9.57 3.56
CA GLY A 66 -15.30 -10.14 4.88
C GLY A 66 -14.07 -10.31 5.77
N THR A 67 -13.05 -9.47 5.58
CA THR A 67 -11.77 -9.57 6.27
C THR A 67 -11.39 -8.28 6.98
N LYS A 68 -10.64 -8.43 8.07
CA LYS A 68 -9.96 -7.35 8.77
C LYS A 68 -8.61 -7.04 8.10
N ILE A 69 -8.09 -5.85 8.35
CA ILE A 69 -6.71 -5.50 7.99
C ILE A 69 -5.74 -6.40 8.77
N GLY A 70 -4.88 -7.10 8.03
CA GLY A 70 -3.81 -7.90 8.60
C GLY A 70 -2.60 -7.05 8.95
N VAL A 71 -1.80 -7.53 9.89
CA VAL A 71 -0.57 -6.86 10.36
C VAL A 71 0.58 -7.85 10.36
N ALA A 72 1.66 -7.50 9.68
CA ALA A 72 2.97 -8.15 9.81
C ALA A 72 3.99 -7.16 10.35
N THR A 73 5.04 -7.64 11.01
CA THR A 73 6.12 -6.80 11.52
C THR A 73 7.51 -7.23 11.08
N SER A 74 8.41 -6.27 11.00
CA SER A 74 9.81 -6.48 10.67
C SER A 74 10.72 -5.60 11.52
N LYS A 75 11.94 -6.06 11.79
CA LYS A 75 12.97 -5.23 12.45
C LYS A 75 13.63 -4.24 11.50
N ASN A 76 13.69 -4.54 10.21
CA ASN A 76 14.50 -3.79 9.24
C ASN A 76 13.88 -3.76 7.82
N GLY A 77 12.74 -4.41 7.62
CA GLY A 77 12.05 -4.52 6.33
C GLY A 77 12.46 -5.73 5.48
N ALA A 78 13.48 -6.51 5.86
CA ALA A 78 13.95 -7.66 5.08
C ALA A 78 13.12 -8.93 5.31
N HIS A 79 12.77 -9.18 6.58
CA HIS A 79 12.06 -10.38 7.02
C HIS A 79 10.80 -9.99 7.80
N TRP A 80 9.65 -10.57 7.46
CA TRP A 80 8.35 -10.19 8.00
C TRP A 80 7.64 -11.34 8.70
N SER A 81 7.09 -11.06 9.87
CA SER A 81 6.36 -12.04 10.68
C SER A 81 4.92 -11.57 10.91
N TYR A 82 3.97 -12.49 10.76
CA TYR A 82 2.56 -12.21 11.07
C TYR A 82 2.39 -11.82 12.55
N LYS A 83 1.68 -10.70 12.80
CA LYS A 83 1.38 -10.19 14.14
C LYS A 83 -0.09 -10.39 14.52
N GLY A 84 -1.01 -10.33 13.56
CA GLY A 84 -2.44 -10.44 13.83
C GLY A 84 -3.27 -9.60 12.87
N THR A 85 -4.43 -9.16 13.32
CA THR A 85 -5.32 -8.24 12.59
C THR A 85 -5.64 -7.02 13.44
N CYS A 86 -5.92 -5.89 12.81
CA CYS A 86 -6.43 -4.70 13.49
C CYS A 86 -7.82 -4.93 14.10
N ASN A 87 -8.08 -4.32 15.24
CA ASN A 87 -9.40 -4.14 15.82
C ASN A 87 -9.90 -2.77 15.37
N ILE A 88 -10.96 -2.74 14.56
CA ILE A 88 -11.53 -1.50 14.03
C ILE A 88 -12.92 -1.36 14.64
N ASP A 89 -13.16 -0.28 15.38
CA ASP A 89 -14.47 0.04 15.96
C ASP A 89 -15.41 0.61 14.89
N TYR A 90 -15.80 -0.26 13.95
CA TYR A 90 -16.71 0.07 12.86
C TYR A 90 -17.68 -1.11 12.65
N ASN A 91 -18.77 -1.07 13.40
CA ASN A 91 -19.65 -2.23 13.62
C ASN A 91 -20.73 -2.32 12.54
N ILE A 92 -20.35 -2.79 11.35
CA ILE A 92 -21.28 -3.26 10.31
C ILE A 92 -21.09 -4.78 10.14
N GLU A 93 -22.20 -5.51 9.99
CA GLU A 93 -22.16 -6.96 9.77
C GLU A 93 -21.36 -7.27 8.50
N ASN A 94 -20.43 -8.24 8.59
CA ASN A 94 -19.62 -8.71 7.46
C ASN A 94 -18.83 -7.59 6.73
N VAL A 95 -18.50 -6.51 7.44
CA VAL A 95 -17.72 -5.41 6.89
C VAL A 95 -16.39 -5.90 6.32
N THR A 96 -16.03 -5.34 5.17
CA THR A 96 -14.75 -5.58 4.52
C THR A 96 -13.89 -4.34 4.61
N HIS A 97 -12.60 -4.55 4.89
CA HIS A 97 -11.59 -3.49 4.98
C HIS A 97 -10.56 -3.64 3.88
N TRP A 98 -10.36 -2.60 3.07
CA TRP A 98 -9.43 -2.60 1.94
C TRP A 98 -8.47 -1.41 1.97
N ALA A 99 -7.27 -1.64 1.46
CA ALA A 99 -6.24 -0.65 1.12
C ALA A 99 -6.07 0.42 2.20
N PRO A 100 -5.54 0.04 3.38
CA PRO A 100 -5.28 1.00 4.44
C PRO A 100 -4.15 1.94 4.01
N ASP A 101 -4.33 3.24 4.18
CA ASP A 101 -3.22 4.19 4.25
C ASP A 101 -3.02 4.65 5.69
N VAL A 102 -1.78 4.57 6.19
CA VAL A 102 -1.47 4.77 7.60
C VAL A 102 -0.31 5.72 7.79
N LEU A 103 -0.53 6.77 8.58
CA LEU A 103 0.49 7.76 8.92
C LEU A 103 0.48 8.12 10.40
N GLU A 104 1.55 8.75 10.86
CA GLU A 104 1.69 9.28 12.22
C GLU A 104 1.75 10.81 12.18
N PHE A 105 1.04 11.45 13.09
CA PHE A 105 1.13 12.88 13.32
C PHE A 105 0.93 13.22 14.80
N ASN A 106 1.91 13.91 15.39
CA ASN A 106 1.88 14.41 16.77
C ASN A 106 1.57 13.33 17.84
N GLY A 107 2.11 12.13 17.68
CA GLY A 107 1.95 11.00 18.59
C GLY A 107 0.66 10.20 18.39
N LEU A 108 -0.11 10.49 17.34
CA LEU A 108 -1.33 9.78 16.99
C LEU A 108 -1.19 9.15 15.60
N TYR A 109 -1.65 7.91 15.46
CA TYR A 109 -1.72 7.25 14.16
C TYR A 109 -3.09 7.49 13.54
N HIS A 110 -3.09 7.79 12.24
CA HIS A 110 -4.28 7.98 11.43
C HIS A 110 -4.31 6.89 10.37
N MET A 111 -5.49 6.33 10.12
CA MET A 111 -5.72 5.42 9.00
C MET A 111 -6.89 5.91 8.16
N TYR A 112 -6.71 5.93 6.86
CA TYR A 112 -7.77 6.12 5.89
C TYR A 112 -8.02 4.81 5.17
N LEU A 113 -9.24 4.32 5.28
CA LEU A 113 -9.54 2.93 4.99
C LEU A 113 -10.77 2.82 4.10
N THR A 114 -10.67 2.01 3.05
CA THR A 114 -11.83 1.69 2.23
C THR A 114 -12.70 0.68 2.94
N ILE A 115 -13.98 1.02 3.11
CA ILE A 115 -15.02 0.16 3.64
C ILE A 115 -15.91 -0.34 2.50
N VAL A 116 -16.12 -1.66 2.46
CA VAL A 116 -17.20 -2.27 1.68
C VAL A 116 -18.19 -2.89 2.67
N PRO A 117 -19.47 -2.47 2.67
CA PRO A 117 -20.44 -2.80 3.72
C PRO A 117 -21.08 -4.19 3.47
N GLY A 118 -20.24 -5.23 3.41
CA GLY A 118 -20.68 -6.61 3.31
C GLY A 118 -19.78 -7.50 2.47
N ILE A 119 -20.31 -8.68 2.15
CA ILE A 119 -19.72 -9.68 1.27
C ILE A 119 -20.59 -9.79 0.03
N PHE A 120 -19.97 -9.62 -1.13
CA PHE A 120 -20.65 -9.65 -2.41
C PHE A 120 -19.93 -10.55 -3.42
N GLU A 121 -20.66 -11.15 -4.36
CA GLU A 121 -20.08 -11.99 -5.42
C GLU A 121 -19.71 -11.22 -6.69
N GLY A 122 -20.22 -9.99 -6.86
CA GLY A 122 -19.90 -9.09 -7.98
C GLY A 122 -18.99 -7.93 -7.59
N TRP A 123 -18.80 -6.95 -8.47
CA TRP A 123 -18.00 -5.74 -8.18
C TRP A 123 -18.83 -4.47 -7.98
N TYR A 124 -20.13 -4.46 -8.27
CA TYR A 124 -20.92 -3.23 -8.31
C TYR A 124 -21.75 -2.99 -7.03
N HIS A 125 -21.12 -2.45 -5.98
CA HIS A 125 -21.70 -2.18 -4.65
C HIS A 125 -21.16 -0.88 -4.05
N PRO A 126 -21.75 -0.34 -2.97
CA PRO A 126 -21.20 0.83 -2.29
C PRO A 126 -19.80 0.58 -1.74
N ARG A 127 -18.98 1.64 -1.69
CA ARG A 127 -17.69 1.66 -1.00
C ARG A 127 -17.28 3.11 -0.73
N TYR A 128 -16.72 3.35 0.43
CA TYR A 128 -16.38 4.69 0.88
C TYR A 128 -15.16 4.64 1.78
N ILE A 129 -14.56 5.80 2.01
CA ILE A 129 -13.35 5.94 2.81
C ILE A 129 -13.75 6.44 4.20
N VAL A 130 -13.24 5.79 5.23
CA VAL A 130 -13.39 6.22 6.63
C VAL A 130 -12.07 6.69 7.19
N HIS A 131 -12.13 7.61 8.15
CA HIS A 131 -11.00 8.02 8.98
C HIS A 131 -11.05 7.29 10.33
N LEU A 132 -9.92 6.69 10.70
CA LEU A 132 -9.70 6.02 11.97
C LEU A 132 -8.48 6.62 12.67
N THR A 133 -8.44 6.56 14.00
CA THR A 133 -7.24 6.91 14.78
C THR A 133 -6.82 5.80 15.73
N SER A 134 -5.54 5.74 16.07
CA SER A 134 -5.00 4.76 17.01
C SER A 134 -3.82 5.32 17.79
N LYS A 135 -3.64 4.84 19.02
CA LYS A 135 -2.44 5.09 19.86
C LYS A 135 -1.44 3.93 19.83
N ASN A 136 -1.83 2.77 19.29
CA ASN A 136 -1.03 1.54 19.36
C ASN A 136 -0.93 0.79 18.02
N MET A 137 -1.51 1.33 16.94
CA MET A 137 -1.52 0.75 15.59
C MET A 137 -2.29 -0.58 15.46
N ILE A 138 -3.01 -1.00 16.50
CA ILE A 138 -3.79 -2.26 16.52
C ILE A 138 -5.27 -1.99 16.77
N ASP A 139 -5.58 -1.16 17.76
CA ASP A 139 -6.94 -0.77 18.11
C ASP A 139 -7.24 0.60 17.49
N TRP A 140 -8.24 0.65 16.62
CA TRP A 140 -8.59 1.79 15.80
C TRP A 140 -9.99 2.29 16.12
N GLU A 141 -10.05 3.57 16.48
CA GLU A 141 -11.28 4.29 16.81
C GLU A 141 -11.81 5.01 15.57
N PHE A 142 -13.06 4.76 15.22
CA PHE A 142 -13.73 5.45 14.12
C PHE A 142 -13.90 6.95 14.42
N GLN A 143 -13.60 7.79 13.43
CA GLN A 143 -13.75 9.24 13.52
C GLN A 143 -14.86 9.75 12.60
N SER A 144 -14.76 9.44 11.30
CA SER A 144 -15.69 9.95 10.30
C SER A 144 -15.72 9.11 9.03
N GLU A 145 -16.82 9.19 8.29
CA GLU A 145 -16.89 8.79 6.89
C GLU A 145 -16.64 10.03 6.02
N LEU A 146 -15.79 9.90 4.99
CA LEU A 146 -15.41 11.02 4.15
C LEU A 146 -16.44 11.28 3.06
N LYS A 147 -16.79 12.56 2.88
CA LYS A 147 -17.63 13.03 1.77
C LYS A 147 -16.75 13.41 0.60
N LEU A 148 -16.58 12.48 -0.33
CA LEU A 148 -15.73 12.63 -1.52
C LEU A 148 -16.57 12.78 -2.79
N ALA A 149 -15.93 12.76 -3.95
CA ALA A 149 -16.58 13.01 -5.24
C ALA A 149 -17.73 12.04 -5.59
N SER A 150 -17.79 10.84 -4.98
CA SER A 150 -18.91 9.91 -5.14
C SER A 150 -19.00 8.86 -4.01
N GLU A 151 -20.06 8.06 -4.04
CA GLU A 151 -20.31 6.88 -3.18
C GLU A 151 -19.53 5.62 -3.58
N ARG A 152 -18.50 5.79 -4.44
CA ARG A 152 -17.59 4.73 -4.88
C ARG A 152 -16.14 5.21 -4.96
N CYS A 153 -15.66 5.75 -3.85
CA CYS A 153 -14.28 6.16 -3.67
C CYS A 153 -13.51 5.11 -2.85
N ILE A 154 -12.30 4.80 -3.29
CA ILE A 154 -11.42 3.80 -2.65
C ILE A 154 -9.97 4.28 -2.63
N ASP A 155 -9.12 3.53 -1.93
CA ASP A 155 -7.67 3.60 -1.98
C ASP A 155 -7.12 5.01 -1.72
N ALA A 156 -7.27 5.47 -0.48
CA ALA A 156 -6.68 6.73 -0.03
C ALA A 156 -5.14 6.63 0.00
N ASP A 157 -4.47 7.74 -0.24
CA ASP A 157 -3.07 7.99 0.12
C ASP A 157 -2.93 9.43 0.59
N VAL A 158 -2.52 9.61 1.85
CA VAL A 158 -2.46 10.91 2.51
C VAL A 158 -1.02 11.39 2.62
N PHE A 159 -0.78 12.53 1.98
CA PHE A 159 0.51 13.16 1.90
C PHE A 159 0.50 14.55 2.55
N ARG A 160 1.57 14.90 3.27
CA ARG A 160 1.74 16.24 3.84
C ARG A 160 2.40 17.17 2.83
N LEU A 161 1.68 18.20 2.40
CA LEU A 161 2.18 19.18 1.44
C LEU A 161 3.27 20.08 2.07
N PRO A 162 4.14 20.71 1.24
CA PRO A 162 5.20 21.60 1.73
C PRO A 162 4.72 22.81 2.54
N ASN A 163 3.48 23.25 2.32
CA ASN A 163 2.84 24.33 3.08
C ASN A 163 2.35 23.89 4.47
N GLY A 164 2.49 22.60 4.82
CA GLY A 164 2.10 22.01 6.09
C GLY A 164 0.68 21.47 6.16
N THR A 165 -0.16 21.67 5.13
CA THR A 165 -1.49 21.05 5.02
C THR A 165 -1.38 19.62 4.49
N TRP A 166 -2.50 18.91 4.47
CA TRP A 166 -2.61 17.52 4.06
C TRP A 166 -3.42 17.41 2.78
N ARG A 167 -3.02 16.49 1.91
CA ARG A 167 -3.74 16.12 0.70
C ARG A 167 -3.92 14.62 0.67
N MET A 168 -5.16 14.19 0.46
CA MET A 168 -5.51 12.81 0.19
C MET A 168 -5.70 12.65 -1.30
N TYR A 169 -4.97 11.73 -1.92
CA TYR A 169 -5.32 11.22 -3.24
C TYR A 169 -6.19 9.98 -3.09
N TYR A 170 -7.17 9.81 -3.97
CA TYR A 170 -8.06 8.66 -3.90
C TYR A 170 -8.59 8.30 -5.28
N ASN A 171 -9.00 7.05 -5.46
CA ASN A 171 -9.63 6.58 -6.68
C ASN A 171 -11.13 6.86 -6.69
N ASN A 172 -11.63 7.41 -7.80
CA ASN A 172 -13.06 7.58 -8.06
C ASN A 172 -13.53 6.54 -9.10
N GLU A 173 -14.17 5.47 -8.64
CA GLU A 173 -14.60 4.39 -9.53
C GLU A 173 -15.68 4.83 -10.52
N ASN A 174 -16.60 5.70 -10.08
CA ASN A 174 -17.70 6.20 -10.89
C ASN A 174 -17.23 7.06 -12.07
N ASP A 175 -16.07 7.69 -11.94
CA ASP A 175 -15.47 8.48 -13.01
C ASP A 175 -14.27 7.76 -13.65
N GLY A 176 -14.51 6.55 -14.13
CA GLY A 176 -13.56 5.80 -14.95
C GLY A 176 -12.32 5.31 -14.19
N LYS A 177 -12.39 5.16 -12.86
CA LYS A 177 -11.26 4.74 -12.01
C LYS A 177 -10.09 5.74 -12.10
N SER A 178 -10.42 7.02 -12.04
CA SER A 178 -9.43 8.11 -12.09
C SER A 178 -9.01 8.53 -10.68
N ILE A 179 -7.87 9.24 -10.56
CA ILE A 179 -7.38 9.73 -9.27
C ILE A 179 -7.82 11.19 -9.07
N TYR A 180 -8.40 11.43 -7.91
CA TYR A 180 -8.87 12.72 -7.39
C TYR A 180 -8.03 13.12 -6.18
N TYR A 181 -8.28 14.32 -5.64
CA TYR A 181 -7.76 14.68 -4.32
C TYR A 181 -8.74 15.48 -3.46
N ALA A 182 -8.55 15.40 -2.15
CA ALA A 182 -9.18 16.25 -1.13
C ALA A 182 -8.09 16.87 -0.23
N ASP A 183 -8.33 18.06 0.30
CA ASP A 183 -7.37 18.75 1.17
C ASP A 183 -7.89 18.85 2.61
N SER A 184 -6.97 18.83 3.58
CA SER A 184 -7.27 18.97 5.00
C SER A 184 -6.20 19.80 5.71
N LYS A 185 -6.61 20.56 6.72
CA LYS A 185 -5.67 21.30 7.60
C LYS A 185 -5.29 20.50 8.84
N ASP A 186 -6.07 19.50 9.22
CA ASP A 186 -6.02 18.87 10.55
C ASP A 186 -6.11 17.34 10.52
N LEU A 187 -6.26 16.72 9.34
CA LEU A 187 -6.52 15.29 9.12
C LEU A 187 -7.94 14.81 9.46
N TYR A 188 -8.79 15.65 10.05
CA TYR A 188 -10.16 15.28 10.45
C TYR A 188 -11.20 15.81 9.46
N HIS A 189 -11.01 17.05 9.01
CA HIS A 189 -11.94 17.72 8.11
C HIS A 189 -11.35 17.80 6.71
N TRP A 190 -12.02 17.16 5.76
CA TRP A 190 -11.60 17.06 4.37
C TRP A 190 -12.53 17.85 3.47
N GLU A 191 -11.95 18.67 2.59
CA GLU A 191 -12.64 19.36 1.51
C GLU A 191 -12.26 18.70 0.19
N ASP A 192 -13.23 18.05 -0.45
CA ASP A 192 -13.02 17.46 -1.76
C ASP A 192 -12.79 18.55 -2.80
N SER A 193 -11.75 18.40 -3.62
CA SER A 193 -11.46 19.38 -4.67
C SER A 193 -12.40 19.27 -5.87
N GLY A 194 -13.06 18.11 -6.05
CA GLY A 194 -13.78 17.74 -7.27
C GLY A 194 -12.88 17.63 -8.50
N LYS A 195 -11.55 17.70 -8.35
CA LYS A 195 -10.60 17.71 -9.45
C LYS A 195 -10.04 16.32 -9.73
N LYS A 196 -10.15 15.91 -10.98
CA LYS A 196 -9.46 14.75 -11.55
C LYS A 196 -8.02 15.12 -11.90
N VAL A 197 -7.04 14.55 -11.19
CA VAL A 197 -5.61 14.82 -11.39
C VAL A 197 -4.90 13.77 -12.25
N ILE A 198 -5.39 12.53 -12.25
CA ILE A 198 -4.95 11.49 -13.18
C ILE A 198 -6.16 10.87 -13.86
N LYS A 199 -6.21 10.98 -15.18
CA LYS A 199 -7.32 10.46 -16.01
C LYS A 199 -7.15 8.99 -16.40
N ASP A 200 -5.92 8.49 -16.34
CA ASP A 200 -5.64 7.10 -16.66
C ASP A 200 -6.37 6.18 -15.68
N ARG A 201 -7.01 5.15 -16.23
CA ARG A 201 -7.69 4.12 -15.46
C ARG A 201 -6.69 3.36 -14.58
N GLY A 202 -6.90 3.39 -13.25
CA GLY A 202 -6.07 2.71 -12.25
C GLY A 202 -6.67 2.79 -10.84
N GLU A 203 -5.92 2.40 -9.82
CA GLU A 203 -6.26 2.52 -8.39
C GLU A 203 -5.00 2.53 -7.52
N GLY A 204 -5.12 2.55 -6.18
CA GLY A 204 -3.96 2.55 -5.27
C GLY A 204 -2.92 3.64 -5.53
N PRO A 205 -3.28 4.94 -5.52
CA PRO A 205 -2.26 6.00 -5.59
C PRO A 205 -1.31 5.88 -4.39
N ASN A 206 -0.03 6.17 -4.58
CA ASN A 206 0.95 6.30 -3.51
C ASN A 206 1.90 7.46 -3.82
N VAL A 207 1.90 8.50 -2.98
CA VAL A 207 2.64 9.74 -3.21
C VAL A 207 3.85 9.86 -2.28
N PHE A 208 5.00 10.14 -2.87
CA PHE A 208 6.25 10.29 -2.13
C PHE A 208 7.20 11.28 -2.80
N GLN A 209 8.17 11.77 -2.03
CA GLN A 209 9.23 12.63 -2.55
C GLN A 209 10.55 11.85 -2.61
N TRP A 210 11.21 11.87 -3.76
CA TRP A 210 12.50 11.21 -3.93
C TRP A 210 13.29 11.82 -5.10
N LYS A 211 14.61 11.93 -4.94
CA LYS A 211 15.52 12.54 -5.93
C LYS A 211 15.08 13.94 -6.40
N GLY A 212 14.59 14.75 -5.46
CA GLY A 212 14.20 16.14 -5.72
C GLY A 212 12.93 16.31 -6.55
N LYS A 213 12.12 15.25 -6.70
CA LYS A 213 10.82 15.28 -7.39
C LYS A 213 9.71 14.71 -6.52
N ASN A 214 8.48 15.12 -6.82
CA ASN A 214 7.28 14.53 -6.25
C ASN A 214 6.81 13.42 -7.21
N TRP A 215 6.55 12.25 -6.67
CA TRP A 215 6.16 11.07 -7.44
C TRP A 215 4.80 10.57 -6.97
N MET A 216 4.05 10.02 -7.91
CA MET A 216 2.90 9.18 -7.63
C MET A 216 3.08 7.88 -8.40
N VAL A 217 2.84 6.76 -7.72
CA VAL A 217 2.77 5.45 -8.36
C VAL A 217 1.35 4.90 -8.13
N ASN A 218 0.77 4.22 -9.12
CA ASN A 218 -0.55 3.63 -8.98
C ASN A 218 -0.66 2.27 -9.68
N ASP A 219 -1.62 1.46 -9.29
CA ASP A 219 -1.95 0.22 -10.00
C ASP A 219 -2.72 0.54 -11.29
N ALA A 220 -2.09 0.29 -12.44
CA ALA A 220 -2.74 0.48 -13.75
C ALA A 220 -3.36 -0.82 -14.29
N TRP A 221 -3.36 -1.90 -13.51
CA TRP A 221 -3.66 -3.29 -13.89
C TRP A 221 -2.86 -3.80 -15.09
N ARG A 222 -1.67 -3.22 -15.29
CA ARG A 222 -0.67 -3.61 -16.28
C ARG A 222 0.71 -3.21 -15.79
N GLY A 223 1.03 -3.64 -14.56
CA GLY A 223 2.09 -3.05 -13.76
C GLY A 223 1.66 -1.69 -13.20
N LEU A 224 2.63 -0.97 -12.64
CA LEU A 224 2.38 0.28 -11.95
C LEU A 224 2.67 1.48 -12.83
N GLY A 225 1.68 2.38 -12.93
CA GLY A 225 1.87 3.69 -13.54
C GLY A 225 2.76 4.56 -12.66
N VAL A 226 3.63 5.36 -13.28
CA VAL A 226 4.53 6.27 -12.59
C VAL A 226 4.27 7.68 -13.12
N TYR A 227 4.13 8.63 -12.20
CA TYR A 227 3.89 10.02 -12.49
C TYR A 227 4.82 10.89 -11.67
N TRP A 228 5.16 12.07 -12.18
CA TRP A 228 5.85 13.09 -11.42
C TRP A 228 5.10 14.41 -11.47
N SER A 229 5.31 15.26 -10.48
CA SER A 229 4.69 16.58 -10.39
C SER A 229 5.64 17.59 -9.75
N ASP A 230 5.54 18.84 -10.15
CA ASP A 230 6.22 19.96 -9.48
C ASP A 230 5.34 20.59 -8.38
N ASP A 231 4.01 20.43 -8.45
CA ASP A 231 3.04 21.21 -7.68
C ASP A 231 1.97 20.37 -6.94
N PHE A 232 2.01 19.04 -7.07
CA PHE A 232 1.03 18.10 -6.51
C PHE A 232 -0.39 18.20 -7.10
N GLU A 233 -0.58 18.91 -8.22
CA GLU A 233 -1.86 19.00 -8.93
C GLU A 233 -1.75 18.52 -10.37
N VAL A 234 -0.70 18.93 -11.06
CA VAL A 234 -0.41 18.53 -12.44
C VAL A 234 0.57 17.37 -12.42
N TRP A 235 0.08 16.20 -12.82
CA TRP A 235 0.85 14.97 -12.85
C TRP A 235 1.24 14.59 -14.28
N HIS A 236 2.53 14.41 -14.50
CA HIS A 236 3.11 14.02 -15.78
C HIS A 236 3.39 12.53 -15.79
N ARG A 237 2.71 11.80 -16.68
CA ARG A 237 2.87 10.36 -16.85
C ARG A 237 4.25 10.02 -17.41
N GLN A 238 4.97 9.14 -16.73
CA GLN A 238 6.11 8.42 -17.30
C GLN A 238 5.59 7.43 -18.35
N GLU A 239 6.28 7.35 -19.49
CA GLU A 239 5.87 6.50 -20.63
C GLU A 239 5.75 5.02 -20.25
N LYS A 240 6.72 4.51 -19.47
CA LYS A 240 6.80 3.09 -19.09
C LYS A 240 6.33 2.86 -17.67
N ASN A 241 5.57 1.78 -17.50
CA ASN A 241 5.24 1.24 -16.19
C ASN A 241 6.41 0.46 -15.60
N ILE A 242 6.51 0.49 -14.28
CA ILE A 242 7.33 -0.49 -13.54
C ILE A 242 6.51 -1.74 -13.24
N LEU A 243 7.17 -2.88 -13.00
CA LEU A 243 6.51 -4.15 -12.64
C LEU A 243 5.44 -4.67 -13.64
N GLN A 244 5.44 -4.15 -14.88
CA GLN A 244 4.58 -4.63 -15.97
C GLN A 244 5.07 -5.96 -16.54
N ILE A 245 6.39 -6.19 -16.56
CA ILE A 245 6.97 -7.43 -17.08
C ILE A 245 7.06 -8.42 -15.92
N PRO A 246 6.54 -9.66 -16.07
CA PRO A 246 6.76 -10.76 -15.14
C PRO A 246 8.23 -10.93 -14.74
N GLY A 247 8.49 -11.15 -13.45
CA GLY A 247 9.81 -11.51 -12.95
C GLY A 247 10.07 -13.02 -13.04
N THR A 248 11.20 -13.45 -12.49
CA THR A 248 11.60 -14.87 -12.39
C THR A 248 11.55 -15.41 -10.97
N GLY A 249 11.51 -14.53 -9.97
CA GLY A 249 11.48 -14.90 -8.56
C GLY A 249 10.20 -15.63 -8.16
N LYS A 250 10.27 -16.40 -7.08
CA LYS A 250 9.13 -17.13 -6.53
C LYS A 250 7.96 -16.17 -6.25
N ASP A 251 6.78 -16.56 -6.73
CA ASP A 251 5.53 -15.79 -6.63
C ASP A 251 5.56 -14.40 -7.32
N ASP A 252 6.56 -14.12 -8.15
CA ASP A 252 6.81 -12.81 -8.77
C ASP A 252 6.71 -12.82 -10.31
N GLN A 253 6.12 -13.90 -10.86
CA GLN A 253 6.09 -14.24 -12.30
C GLN A 253 4.85 -13.69 -13.02
N VAL A 254 4.26 -12.64 -12.48
CA VAL A 254 3.08 -11.94 -13.01
C VAL A 254 3.25 -10.43 -12.80
N ILE A 255 2.34 -9.62 -13.33
CA ILE A 255 2.34 -8.17 -13.07
C ILE A 255 2.28 -7.87 -11.55
N GLY A 256 2.96 -6.82 -11.10
CA GLY A 256 2.79 -6.27 -9.77
C GLY A 256 1.55 -5.37 -9.71
N GLY A 257 0.87 -5.36 -8.55
CA GLY A 257 -0.29 -4.51 -8.27
C GLY A 257 -0.17 -3.80 -6.93
N HIS A 258 -1.02 -2.78 -6.75
CA HIS A 258 -1.16 -1.86 -5.60
C HIS A 258 0.12 -1.61 -4.77
N PRO A 259 0.77 -0.44 -4.94
CA PRO A 259 2.05 -0.15 -4.31
C PRO A 259 1.93 0.54 -2.96
N ASP A 260 2.99 0.38 -2.16
CA ASP A 260 3.43 1.38 -1.20
C ASP A 260 4.95 1.59 -1.34
N VAL A 261 5.42 2.84 -1.21
CA VAL A 261 6.82 3.21 -1.41
C VAL A 261 7.41 3.80 -0.14
N VAL A 262 8.48 3.17 0.35
CA VAL A 262 9.23 3.67 1.50
C VAL A 262 10.56 4.25 1.03
N VAL A 263 10.73 5.56 1.24
CA VAL A 263 12.00 6.28 0.99
C VAL A 263 12.85 6.28 2.26
N ARG A 264 14.11 5.82 2.16
CA ARG A 264 15.09 5.84 3.26
C ARG A 264 16.43 6.35 2.77
N GLY A 265 16.75 7.58 3.18
CA GLY A 265 17.92 8.31 2.69
C GLY A 265 17.88 8.42 1.17
N GLU A 266 18.93 7.95 0.52
CA GLU A 266 19.06 7.99 -0.95
C GLU A 266 18.32 6.88 -1.69
N LYS A 267 17.79 5.89 -0.97
CA LYS A 267 17.11 4.72 -1.54
C LYS A 267 15.59 4.82 -1.40
N ALA A 268 14.89 4.16 -2.31
CA ALA A 268 13.44 3.96 -2.23
C ALA A 268 13.12 2.50 -2.56
N TYR A 269 12.14 1.92 -1.88
CA TYR A 269 11.70 0.56 -2.07
C TYR A 269 10.20 0.55 -2.34
N VAL A 270 9.77 -0.16 -3.37
CA VAL A 270 8.35 -0.39 -3.66
C VAL A 270 7.95 -1.75 -3.13
N PHE A 271 6.95 -1.75 -2.25
CA PHE A 271 6.23 -2.93 -1.77
C PHE A 271 4.99 -3.07 -2.62
N TYR A 272 4.70 -4.28 -3.09
CA TYR A 272 3.59 -4.53 -4.00
C TYR A 272 3.13 -5.97 -3.83
N PHE A 273 1.89 -6.26 -4.24
CA PHE A 273 1.41 -7.64 -4.24
C PHE A 273 1.36 -8.23 -5.65
N THR A 274 1.35 -9.55 -5.70
CA THR A 274 1.13 -10.32 -6.93
C THR A 274 0.02 -11.33 -6.69
N HIS A 275 -0.62 -11.79 -7.76
CA HIS A 275 -1.44 -13.01 -7.79
C HIS A 275 -0.67 -14.10 -8.54
N PRO A 276 0.14 -14.92 -7.85
CA PRO A 276 1.13 -15.78 -8.53
C PRO A 276 0.52 -16.77 -9.52
N GLY A 277 -0.70 -17.27 -9.27
CA GLY A 277 -1.36 -18.19 -10.18
C GLY A 277 -2.08 -17.54 -11.36
N ARG A 278 -2.16 -16.20 -11.45
CA ARG A 278 -2.76 -15.47 -12.60
C ARG A 278 -1.79 -15.40 -13.79
N THR A 279 -1.36 -16.57 -14.25
CA THR A 279 -0.52 -16.73 -15.44
C THR A 279 -1.38 -16.75 -16.71
N PRO A 280 -0.78 -16.63 -17.91
CA PRO A 280 -1.51 -16.79 -19.17
C PRO A 280 -2.29 -18.11 -19.27
N GLU A 281 -1.74 -19.21 -18.73
CA GLU A 281 -2.32 -20.56 -18.77
C GLU A 281 -3.53 -20.73 -17.84
N ASN A 282 -3.66 -19.85 -16.84
CA ASN A 282 -4.76 -19.84 -15.87
C ASN A 282 -5.74 -18.69 -16.09
N LYS A 283 -5.67 -18.01 -17.24
CA LYS A 283 -6.56 -16.90 -17.58
C LYS A 283 -8.02 -17.33 -17.45
N GLY A 284 -8.78 -16.57 -16.66
CA GLY A 284 -10.22 -16.80 -16.43
C GLY A 284 -10.54 -17.93 -15.45
N LYS A 285 -9.55 -18.63 -14.89
CA LYS A 285 -9.78 -19.62 -13.84
C LYS A 285 -9.91 -18.95 -12.47
N ASP A 286 -10.85 -19.44 -11.68
CA ASP A 286 -11.07 -18.99 -10.32
C ASP A 286 -10.77 -20.14 -9.36
N THR A 287 -9.52 -20.19 -8.88
CA THR A 287 -9.00 -21.24 -8.02
C THR A 287 -8.22 -20.62 -6.87
N TYR A 288 -7.89 -21.42 -5.84
CA TYR A 288 -7.00 -20.98 -4.78
C TYR A 288 -5.71 -20.33 -5.32
N ASP A 289 -5.08 -20.91 -6.35
CA ASP A 289 -3.84 -20.37 -6.93
C ASP A 289 -4.01 -19.01 -7.60
N THR A 290 -5.16 -18.76 -8.27
CA THR A 290 -5.43 -17.46 -8.91
C THR A 290 -5.96 -16.40 -7.94
N ARG A 291 -6.42 -16.82 -6.76
CA ARG A 291 -6.89 -15.97 -5.66
C ARG A 291 -5.77 -15.55 -4.71
N ARG A 292 -4.87 -16.48 -4.34
CA ARG A 292 -3.81 -16.21 -3.35
C ARG A 292 -2.93 -15.05 -3.79
N THR A 293 -2.38 -14.35 -2.82
CA THR A 293 -1.46 -13.24 -3.05
C THR A 293 -0.23 -13.34 -2.17
N SER A 294 0.83 -12.71 -2.63
CA SER A 294 2.08 -12.54 -1.89
C SER A 294 2.54 -11.11 -2.02
N ILE A 295 3.07 -10.55 -0.94
CA ILE A 295 3.77 -9.27 -0.98
C ILE A 295 5.22 -9.52 -1.44
N GLN A 296 5.71 -8.60 -2.26
CA GLN A 296 7.04 -8.56 -2.86
C GLN A 296 7.66 -7.19 -2.59
N VAL A 297 8.97 -7.07 -2.79
CA VAL A 297 9.67 -5.79 -2.72
C VAL A 297 10.67 -5.67 -3.87
N ALA A 298 10.85 -4.46 -4.39
CA ALA A 298 11.91 -4.12 -5.33
C ALA A 298 12.56 -2.78 -4.92
N GLU A 299 13.86 -2.64 -5.14
CA GLU A 299 14.53 -1.34 -5.03
C GLU A 299 14.21 -0.49 -6.27
N LEU A 300 13.72 0.73 -6.03
CA LEU A 300 13.54 1.72 -7.08
C LEU A 300 14.87 2.37 -7.42
N LYS A 301 15.09 2.63 -8.70
CA LYS A 301 16.24 3.38 -9.23
C LYS A 301 15.75 4.57 -10.02
N TYR A 302 16.50 5.66 -9.94
CA TYR A 302 16.25 6.86 -10.74
C TYR A 302 17.33 6.95 -11.82
N VAL A 303 16.92 6.78 -13.08
CA VAL A 303 17.82 6.72 -14.24
C VAL A 303 17.23 7.58 -15.35
N ASP A 304 18.03 8.54 -15.84
CA ASP A 304 17.67 9.42 -16.96
C ASP A 304 16.28 10.04 -16.83
N GLY A 305 15.95 10.54 -15.63
CA GLY A 305 14.66 11.19 -15.37
C GLY A 305 13.51 10.27 -15.01
N ASN A 306 13.70 8.94 -15.01
CA ASN A 306 12.64 7.95 -14.84
C ASN A 306 12.85 7.09 -13.58
N ILE A 307 11.75 6.67 -12.95
CA ILE A 307 11.76 5.58 -11.96
C ILE A 307 11.68 4.24 -12.70
N ILE A 308 12.64 3.37 -12.40
CA ILE A 308 12.68 1.98 -12.85
C ILE A 308 12.91 1.05 -11.66
N CYS A 309 12.67 -0.24 -11.84
CA CYS A 309 13.12 -1.26 -10.90
C CYS A 309 13.51 -2.55 -11.63
N ASP A 310 14.51 -3.24 -11.08
CA ASP A 310 14.81 -4.61 -11.46
C ASP A 310 14.31 -5.53 -10.34
N ARG A 311 13.10 -6.07 -10.52
CA ARG A 311 12.49 -6.96 -9.54
C ARG A 311 13.22 -8.29 -9.39
N ASN A 312 14.09 -8.68 -10.35
CA ASN A 312 14.84 -9.93 -10.27
C ASN A 312 16.13 -9.81 -9.47
N ALA A 313 16.61 -8.59 -9.24
CA ALA A 313 17.75 -8.34 -8.37
C ALA A 313 17.41 -8.64 -6.90
N SER A 314 18.39 -9.14 -6.15
CA SER A 314 18.30 -9.22 -4.69
C SER A 314 18.13 -7.83 -4.10
N VAL A 315 17.16 -7.66 -3.20
CA VAL A 315 16.91 -6.40 -2.52
C VAL A 315 17.66 -6.38 -1.20
N TYR A 316 18.65 -5.51 -1.08
CA TYR A 316 19.38 -5.28 0.16
C TYR A 316 18.73 -4.11 0.91
N ILE A 317 17.97 -4.41 1.96
CA ILE A 317 17.12 -3.45 2.66
C ILE A 317 17.52 -3.32 4.13
N ASN A 318 17.48 -2.08 4.61
CA ASN A 318 17.43 -1.74 6.02
C ASN A 318 16.65 -0.43 6.14
N LEU A 319 15.45 -0.50 6.70
CA LEU A 319 14.57 0.64 6.83
C LEU A 319 14.84 1.45 8.11
N ASN A 320 15.64 0.95 9.05
CA ASN A 320 15.86 1.61 10.33
C ASN A 320 16.50 2.99 10.19
N LYS A 321 16.12 3.90 11.09
CA LYS A 321 16.77 5.21 11.24
C LYS A 321 18.22 4.96 11.70
N ASN A 322 19.19 5.55 10.99
CA ASN A 322 20.61 5.47 11.34
C ASN A 322 20.90 6.12 12.71
#